data_AF-A0A7C3MDR2-F1
#
_entry.id   AF-A0A7C3MDR2-F1
#
_cell.length_a   1.000
_cell.length_b   1.000
_cell.length_c   1.000
_cell.angle_alpha   90.00
_cell.angle_beta   90.00
_cell.angle_gamma   90.00
#
_symmetry.space_group_name_H-M   'P 1'
#
loop_
_entity.id
_entity.type
_entity.pdbx_description
1 polymer ?
#
loop_
_entity_poly.entity_id
_entity_poly.type
_entity_poly.pdbx_seq_one_letter_code
_entity_poly.pdbx_strand_id
1 'polypeptide(L)'
;MKTNPMKFGTGMTLGILGLAGLVFWGGASLAFAAAAPFGVPVRLSFKFFLNAAGNRPATGDINTDAEIEAQIARGNQIFSTWTSELRLHNVEIVDVAGHSEWYNATTDDRDAIRNAAIADPTGYAWRNDAINIYITANTGCSARSKFPPDNDIIIVCQSIFDTTVAHEVGHSLNLYHTHETGGSDGGDECPDTLPDDPDWTRDQISTNAYGKVYAQLTDAQKYNVDMVWSNLMSYHNGDQRWMLSSCQMDRKSTQASSDQTWLLTKRPVYVDPDNAGSQNGTFPHPYRTIQNAINAGALNNRVLVLDQGTHDNPTSVVTTATDVVPRKGPATVRDYKVPYDLPSNLEESPNPNVRNAIIRAQLADRQKDILGVITNLLEAEKHATGRERDAIRLELAQRYRDNQQFEEAAVWFEKLADEADQPGLKSRSRQKATVMKEEAERRKKQKEKPEIEANNQKAQEEGNP
;
A
#
# COMPACT_ATOMS: atom_id res chain seq x y z
N MET A 1 1.81 -77.99 -20.58
CA MET A 1 0.87 -79.12 -20.50
C MET A 1 -0.10 -78.84 -19.36
N LYS A 2 -1.41 -78.91 -19.65
CA LYS A 2 -2.50 -78.91 -18.67
C LYS A 2 -2.45 -80.21 -17.85
N THR A 3 -2.84 -80.16 -16.57
CA THR A 3 -3.86 -81.04 -15.95
C THR A 3 -4.04 -80.70 -14.46
N ASN A 4 -5.24 -80.25 -14.12
CA ASN A 4 -5.89 -80.42 -12.79
C ASN A 4 -6.58 -81.81 -12.79
N PRO A 5 -6.96 -82.46 -11.65
CA PRO A 5 -8.23 -82.13 -10.96
C PRO A 5 -8.46 -82.62 -9.47
N MET A 6 -9.68 -82.30 -8.98
CA MET A 6 -10.53 -82.82 -7.85
C MET A 6 -10.60 -81.93 -6.59
N LYS A 7 -11.71 -81.21 -6.27
CA LYS A 7 -13.13 -81.54 -5.87
C LYS A 7 -13.21 -82.34 -4.55
N PHE A 8 -14.07 -82.15 -3.54
CA PHE A 8 -15.46 -81.65 -3.29
C PHE A 8 -15.53 -81.10 -1.82
N GLY A 9 -16.53 -80.39 -1.26
CA GLY A 9 -17.88 -79.97 -1.64
C GLY A 9 -18.68 -79.37 -0.45
N THR A 10 -19.88 -78.83 -0.74
CA THR A 10 -21.11 -78.61 0.09
C THR A 10 -21.03 -77.70 1.33
N GLY A 11 -21.96 -76.78 1.67
CA GLY A 11 -23.29 -76.32 1.22
C GLY A 11 -23.78 -75.24 2.23
N MET A 12 -24.54 -74.20 1.89
CA MET A 12 -25.99 -73.95 2.19
C MET A 12 -26.12 -72.42 2.43
N THR A 13 -26.89 -71.62 1.67
CA THR A 13 -28.34 -71.25 1.74
C THR A 13 -28.61 -69.84 2.32
N LEU A 14 -29.23 -69.00 1.48
CA LEU A 14 -30.11 -67.80 1.62
C LEU A 14 -30.12 -66.82 2.82
N GLY A 15 -30.27 -65.51 2.47
CA GLY A 15 -31.00 -64.47 3.22
C GLY A 15 -30.52 -63.03 2.86
N ILE A 16 -31.09 -62.34 1.85
CA ILE A 16 -32.16 -61.32 1.92
C ILE A 16 -31.80 -59.99 2.65
N LEU A 17 -31.85 -58.90 1.86
CA LEU A 17 -32.11 -57.47 2.12
C LEU A 17 -31.47 -56.74 3.33
N GLY A 18 -30.82 -55.62 3.02
CA GLY A 18 -30.53 -54.54 3.97
C GLY A 18 -29.82 -53.35 3.32
N LEU A 19 -30.58 -52.50 2.61
CA LEU A 19 -30.15 -51.16 2.22
C LEU A 19 -29.82 -50.35 3.49
N ALA A 20 -28.58 -49.87 3.61
CA ALA A 20 -28.24 -48.77 4.49
C ALA A 20 -27.33 -47.80 3.71
N GLY A 21 -27.94 -46.70 3.27
CA GLY A 21 -27.26 -45.62 2.57
C GLY A 21 -26.30 -44.92 3.52
N LEU A 22 -25.01 -44.97 3.17
CA LEU A 22 -24.01 -44.06 3.69
C LEU A 22 -24.19 -42.71 2.99
N VAL A 23 -24.95 -41.81 3.62
CA VAL A 23 -24.98 -40.39 3.25
C VAL A 23 -23.72 -39.75 3.84
N PHE A 24 -22.72 -39.53 3.00
CA PHE A 24 -21.59 -38.66 3.30
C PHE A 24 -22.11 -37.23 3.52
N TRP A 25 -22.21 -36.79 4.77
CA TRP A 25 -22.19 -35.37 5.09
C TRP A 25 -20.77 -34.87 4.88
N GLY A 26 -20.49 -34.45 3.65
CA GLY A 26 -19.31 -33.66 3.32
C GLY A 26 -19.46 -32.27 3.93
N GLY A 27 -19.14 -32.15 5.23
CA GLY A 27 -18.84 -30.87 5.84
C GLY A 27 -17.59 -30.31 5.19
N ALA A 28 -17.78 -29.49 4.15
CA ALA A 28 -16.72 -28.64 3.65
C ALA A 28 -16.41 -27.62 4.75
N SER A 29 -15.47 -27.98 5.62
CA SER A 29 -14.74 -27.00 6.42
C SER A 29 -14.09 -26.05 5.42
N LEU A 30 -14.72 -24.89 5.19
CA LEU A 30 -14.06 -23.73 4.62
C LEU A 30 -12.95 -23.38 5.60
N ALA A 31 -11.79 -24.01 5.41
CA ALA A 31 -10.55 -23.55 5.99
C ALA A 31 -10.29 -22.19 5.35
N PHE A 32 -10.76 -21.12 6.00
CA PHE A 32 -10.20 -19.81 5.79
C PHE A 32 -8.72 -19.95 6.15
N ALA A 33 -7.88 -20.06 5.12
CA ALA A 33 -6.47 -19.81 5.30
C ALA A 33 -6.39 -18.37 5.80
N ALA A 34 -6.19 -18.21 7.11
CA ALA A 34 -5.82 -16.93 7.69
C ALA A 34 -4.49 -16.56 7.06
N ALA A 35 -4.55 -15.84 5.93
CA ALA A 35 -3.40 -15.13 5.42
C ALA A 35 -3.00 -14.19 6.55
N ALA A 36 -1.89 -14.51 7.22
CA ALA A 36 -1.35 -13.64 8.26
C ALA A 36 -1.33 -12.22 7.68
N PRO A 37 -1.93 -11.23 8.35
CA PRO A 37 -2.12 -9.91 7.76
C PRO A 37 -0.75 -9.33 7.42
N PHE A 38 -0.45 -9.24 6.14
CA PHE A 38 0.77 -8.64 5.65
C PHE A 38 0.74 -7.16 6.04
N GLY A 39 1.57 -6.77 7.02
CA GLY A 39 1.60 -5.42 7.59
C GLY A 39 2.07 -5.34 9.05
N VAL A 40 2.01 -4.14 9.60
CA VAL A 40 2.30 -3.79 10.99
C VAL A 40 0.98 -3.80 11.78
N PRO A 41 0.74 -4.77 12.68
CA PRO A 41 -0.58 -4.94 13.27
C PRO A 41 -0.86 -3.95 14.41
N VAL A 42 -1.88 -3.10 14.23
CA VAL A 42 -2.50 -2.21 15.23
C VAL A 42 -3.45 -3.03 16.09
N ARG A 43 -3.18 -3.08 17.40
CA ARG A 43 -3.87 -3.96 18.34
C ARG A 43 -5.19 -3.35 18.79
N LEU A 44 -6.29 -4.06 18.53
CA LEU A 44 -7.65 -3.67 18.91
C LEU A 44 -8.23 -4.73 19.84
N SER A 45 -8.79 -4.33 20.98
CA SER A 45 -9.47 -5.23 21.91
C SER A 45 -10.93 -4.81 22.07
N PHE A 46 -11.85 -5.67 21.64
CA PHE A 46 -13.29 -5.41 21.59
C PHE A 46 -14.00 -5.95 22.83
N LYS A 47 -14.92 -5.15 23.38
CA LYS A 47 -15.72 -5.48 24.56
C LYS A 47 -17.18 -5.23 24.31
N PHE A 48 -18.05 -6.20 24.57
CA PHE A 48 -19.49 -5.95 24.65
C PHE A 48 -19.90 -5.70 26.10
N PHE A 49 -20.53 -4.56 26.38
CA PHE A 49 -21.27 -4.46 27.63
C PHE A 49 -22.49 -5.37 27.59
N LEU A 50 -22.66 -6.18 28.63
CA LEU A 50 -23.82 -7.04 28.78
C LEU A 50 -24.92 -6.33 29.57
N ASN A 51 -26.18 -6.61 29.25
CA ASN A 51 -27.28 -6.18 30.08
C ASN A 51 -27.32 -6.94 31.42
N ALA A 52 -28.24 -6.57 32.30
CA ALA A 52 -28.38 -7.20 33.62
C ALA A 52 -28.68 -8.71 33.57
N ALA A 53 -29.17 -9.23 32.43
CA ALA A 53 -29.42 -10.65 32.20
C ALA A 53 -28.21 -11.38 31.57
N GLY A 54 -27.08 -10.69 31.37
CA GLY A 54 -25.86 -11.26 30.78
C GLY A 54 -25.92 -11.41 29.25
N ASN A 55 -26.80 -10.68 28.57
CA ASN A 55 -26.89 -10.74 27.11
C ASN A 55 -26.24 -9.51 26.46
N ARG A 56 -25.61 -9.74 25.31
CA ARG A 56 -25.14 -8.70 24.38
C ARG A 56 -26.31 -7.85 23.84
N PRO A 57 -26.03 -6.70 23.19
CA PRO A 57 -27.01 -6.01 22.36
C PRO A 57 -27.75 -6.99 21.44
N ALA A 58 -29.08 -7.01 21.48
CA ALA A 58 -29.89 -7.93 20.66
C ALA A 58 -30.21 -7.38 19.26
N THR A 59 -29.90 -6.11 19.02
CA THR A 59 -30.24 -5.34 17.82
C THR A 59 -29.11 -4.39 17.50
N GLY A 60 -29.05 -3.93 16.25
CA GLY A 60 -28.09 -2.95 15.77
C GLY A 60 -27.06 -3.54 14.80
N ASP A 61 -26.09 -2.72 14.42
CA ASP A 61 -25.14 -3.03 13.34
C ASP A 61 -23.92 -3.87 13.80
N ILE A 62 -23.67 -3.97 15.12
CA ILE A 62 -22.55 -4.74 15.66
C ILE A 62 -22.91 -5.41 17.00
N ASN A 63 -23.27 -6.68 16.95
CA ASN A 63 -23.67 -7.48 18.11
C ASN A 63 -23.04 -8.88 18.18
N THR A 64 -22.34 -9.31 17.13
CA THR A 64 -21.64 -10.60 17.05
C THR A 64 -20.14 -10.44 16.81
N ASP A 65 -19.41 -11.52 17.10
CA ASP A 65 -17.98 -11.60 16.77
C ASP A 65 -17.74 -11.52 15.26
N ALA A 66 -18.63 -12.12 14.46
CA ALA A 66 -18.52 -12.12 13.00
C ALA A 66 -18.65 -10.70 12.40
N GLU A 67 -19.48 -9.85 12.98
CA GLU A 67 -19.61 -8.44 12.57
C GLU A 67 -18.39 -7.61 12.95
N ILE A 68 -17.77 -7.87 14.12
CA ILE A 68 -16.47 -7.29 14.46
C ILE A 68 -15.42 -7.67 13.42
N GLU A 69 -15.33 -8.95 13.07
CA GLU A 69 -14.38 -9.42 12.05
C GLU A 69 -14.67 -8.81 10.67
N ALA A 70 -15.94 -8.56 10.32
CA ALA A 70 -16.30 -7.85 9.10
C ALA A 70 -15.80 -6.40 9.09
N GLN A 71 -15.93 -5.67 10.20
CA GLN A 71 -15.40 -4.30 10.37
C GLN A 71 -13.87 -4.27 10.22
N ILE A 72 -13.17 -5.24 10.82
CA ILE A 72 -11.71 -5.36 10.71
C ILE A 72 -11.29 -5.67 9.28
N ALA A 73 -11.96 -6.62 8.63
CA ALA A 73 -11.71 -6.98 7.25
C ALA A 73 -11.92 -5.78 6.31
N ARG A 74 -12.99 -5.02 6.52
CA ARG A 74 -13.29 -3.80 5.76
C ARG A 74 -12.23 -2.73 5.96
N GLY A 75 -11.84 -2.44 7.20
CA GLY A 75 -10.75 -1.50 7.50
C GLY A 75 -9.41 -1.92 6.87
N ASN A 76 -9.09 -3.21 6.92
CA ASN A 76 -7.90 -3.76 6.27
C ASN A 76 -7.96 -3.70 4.74
N GLN A 77 -9.14 -3.87 4.15
CA GLN A 77 -9.35 -3.65 2.71
C GLN A 77 -8.97 -2.21 2.35
N ILE A 78 -9.52 -1.22 3.06
CA ILE A 78 -9.25 0.21 2.84
C ILE A 78 -7.74 0.50 2.98
N PHE A 79 -7.11 0.00 4.05
CA PHE A 79 -5.68 0.20 4.27
C PHE A 79 -4.82 -0.48 3.20
N SER A 80 -5.23 -1.65 2.70
CA SER A 80 -4.52 -2.35 1.63
C SER A 80 -4.64 -1.67 0.27
N THR A 81 -5.79 -1.06 -0.06
CA THR A 81 -5.99 -0.31 -1.31
C THR A 81 -4.97 0.82 -1.47
N TRP A 82 -4.54 1.42 -0.36
CA TRP A 82 -3.55 2.50 -0.34
C TRP A 82 -2.15 2.04 0.06
N THR A 83 -1.90 0.72 0.05
CA THR A 83 -0.58 0.16 0.40
C THR A 83 -0.05 0.69 1.73
N SER A 84 -0.96 0.94 2.67
CA SER A 84 -0.60 1.25 4.05
C SER A 84 0.20 0.10 4.65
N GLU A 85 1.20 0.38 5.47
CA GLU A 85 1.91 -0.63 6.25
C GLU A 85 1.03 -1.17 7.38
N LEU A 86 0.17 -0.32 7.96
CA LEU A 86 -0.67 -0.67 9.12
C LEU A 86 -1.81 -1.63 8.76
N ARG A 87 -2.11 -2.57 9.66
CA ARG A 87 -3.27 -3.48 9.59
C ARG A 87 -4.00 -3.51 10.92
N LEU A 88 -5.32 -3.51 10.89
CA LEU A 88 -6.15 -3.73 12.06
C LEU A 88 -6.04 -5.19 12.50
N HIS A 89 -5.78 -5.41 13.78
CA HIS A 89 -5.62 -6.73 14.37
C HIS A 89 -6.40 -6.84 15.66
N ASN A 90 -7.44 -7.66 15.61
CA ASN A 90 -8.19 -8.06 16.80
C ASN A 90 -7.33 -8.93 17.70
N VAL A 91 -7.10 -8.49 18.93
CA VAL A 91 -6.38 -9.29 19.93
C VAL A 91 -7.33 -10.09 20.82
N GLU A 92 -8.58 -9.64 20.98
CA GLU A 92 -9.62 -10.33 21.75
C GLU A 92 -11.00 -9.71 21.52
N ILE A 93 -12.03 -10.55 21.67
CA ILE A 93 -13.43 -10.13 21.81
C ILE A 93 -13.91 -10.68 23.15
N VAL A 94 -14.38 -9.80 24.03
CA VAL A 94 -14.73 -10.16 25.42
C VAL A 94 -16.11 -9.62 25.77
N ASP A 95 -16.84 -10.38 26.58
CA ASP A 95 -18.10 -9.95 27.17
C ASP A 95 -17.85 -9.36 28.56
N VAL A 96 -18.20 -8.10 28.75
CA VAL A 96 -18.02 -7.36 30.01
C VAL A 96 -19.28 -7.46 30.84
N ALA A 97 -19.31 -8.48 31.71
CA ALA A 97 -20.38 -8.72 32.66
C ALA A 97 -20.26 -7.84 33.91
N GLY A 98 -21.36 -7.63 34.63
CA GLY A 98 -21.37 -6.88 35.89
C GLY A 98 -21.38 -5.35 35.75
N HIS A 99 -21.27 -4.84 34.51
CA HIS A 99 -21.25 -3.41 34.19
C HIS A 99 -22.44 -2.96 33.33
N SER A 100 -23.63 -3.48 33.65
CA SER A 100 -24.85 -3.22 32.88
C SER A 100 -25.31 -1.75 32.90
N GLU A 101 -24.77 -0.94 33.81
CA GLU A 101 -24.93 0.52 33.81
C GLU A 101 -24.44 1.16 32.50
N TRP A 102 -23.46 0.56 31.83
CA TRP A 102 -22.94 1.04 30.54
C TRP A 102 -23.59 0.38 29.33
N TYR A 103 -24.55 -0.53 29.53
CA TYR A 103 -25.18 -1.26 28.43
C TYR A 103 -25.81 -0.33 27.38
N ASN A 104 -26.43 0.77 27.79
CA ASN A 104 -27.01 1.77 26.88
C ASN A 104 -26.22 3.08 26.86
N ALA A 105 -24.93 3.04 27.19
CA ALA A 105 -24.08 4.23 27.19
C ALA A 105 -24.02 4.89 25.81
N THR A 106 -23.85 6.21 25.82
CA THR A 106 -23.66 7.05 24.64
C THR A 106 -22.18 7.32 24.40
N THR A 107 -21.86 7.97 23.30
CA THR A 107 -20.49 8.43 23.02
C THR A 107 -19.98 9.51 23.99
N ASP A 108 -20.88 10.19 24.73
CA ASP A 108 -20.49 11.16 25.76
C ASP A 108 -20.01 10.49 27.05
N ASP A 109 -20.36 9.22 27.27
CA ASP A 109 -19.92 8.42 28.42
C ASP A 109 -18.50 7.86 28.25
N ARG A 110 -17.86 8.06 27.10
CA ARG A 110 -16.52 7.52 26.76
C ARG A 110 -15.49 7.74 27.86
N ASP A 111 -15.36 8.98 28.34
CA ASP A 111 -14.31 9.30 29.31
C ASP A 111 -14.63 8.74 30.71
N ALA A 112 -15.91 8.62 31.07
CA ALA A 112 -16.32 7.97 32.31
C ALA A 112 -16.02 6.47 32.28
N ILE A 113 -16.35 5.80 31.16
CA ILE A 113 -16.04 4.38 30.92
C ILE A 113 -14.52 4.15 30.95
N ARG A 114 -13.74 5.01 30.28
CA ARG A 114 -12.27 4.93 30.29
C ARG A 114 -11.73 4.99 31.72
N ASN A 115 -12.17 5.97 32.50
CA ASN A 115 -11.70 6.15 33.88
C ASN A 115 -12.09 4.96 34.77
N ALA A 116 -13.29 4.42 34.60
CA ALA A 116 -13.73 3.22 35.31
C ALA A 116 -12.90 1.99 34.92
N ALA A 117 -12.64 1.80 33.62
CA ALA A 117 -11.85 0.68 33.12
C ALA A 117 -10.38 0.73 33.55
N ILE A 118 -9.79 1.92 33.65
CA ILE A 118 -8.44 2.09 34.22
C ILE A 118 -8.42 1.78 35.72
N ALA A 119 -9.49 2.13 36.45
CA ALA A 119 -9.61 1.87 37.88
C ALA A 119 -9.86 0.39 38.21
N ASP A 120 -10.57 -0.33 37.33
CA ASP A 120 -10.78 -1.77 37.40
C ASP A 120 -10.45 -2.46 36.06
N PRO A 121 -9.16 -2.68 35.76
CA PRO A 121 -8.78 -3.27 34.49
C PRO A 121 -9.29 -4.69 34.28
N THR A 122 -9.49 -5.44 35.36
CA THR A 122 -9.95 -6.83 35.27
C THR A 122 -11.45 -6.87 34.98
N GLY A 123 -12.27 -6.06 35.67
CA GLY A 123 -13.71 -5.99 35.46
C GLY A 123 -14.09 -5.54 34.04
N TYR A 124 -13.33 -4.60 33.48
CA TYR A 124 -13.58 -4.04 32.14
C TYR A 124 -12.77 -4.70 31.01
N ALA A 125 -12.00 -5.75 31.29
CA ALA A 125 -11.04 -6.35 30.37
C ALA A 125 -10.14 -5.31 29.69
N TRP A 126 -9.72 -4.29 30.44
CA TRP A 126 -8.91 -3.19 29.94
C TRP A 126 -7.50 -3.68 29.59
N ARG A 127 -7.02 -3.28 28.42
CA ARG A 127 -5.67 -3.53 27.95
C ARG A 127 -4.88 -2.22 27.92
N ASN A 128 -3.69 -2.24 28.51
CA ASN A 128 -2.72 -1.14 28.37
C ASN A 128 -1.87 -1.25 27.09
N ASP A 129 -2.16 -2.24 26.25
CA ASP A 129 -1.36 -2.61 25.08
C ASP A 129 -2.22 -2.84 23.82
N ALA A 130 -3.39 -2.19 23.76
CA ALA A 130 -4.31 -2.16 22.63
C ALA A 130 -5.26 -0.96 22.74
N ILE A 131 -5.89 -0.56 21.63
CA ILE A 131 -7.05 0.34 21.68
C ILE A 131 -8.23 -0.47 22.22
N ASN A 132 -8.86 0.03 23.29
CA ASN A 132 -10.00 -0.60 23.94
C ASN A 132 -11.30 -0.11 23.29
N ILE A 133 -12.03 -1.01 22.63
CA ILE A 133 -13.26 -0.67 21.91
C ILE A 133 -14.43 -1.24 22.69
N TYR A 134 -15.24 -0.39 23.30
CA TYR A 134 -16.43 -0.80 24.05
C TYR A 134 -17.69 -0.60 23.20
N ILE A 135 -18.48 -1.67 23.07
CA ILE A 135 -19.69 -1.74 22.29
C ILE A 135 -20.90 -1.68 23.24
N THR A 136 -21.79 -0.71 22.98
CA THR A 136 -23.03 -0.48 23.75
C THR A 136 -24.24 -0.91 22.90
N ALA A 137 -25.40 -1.06 23.52
CA ALA A 137 -26.68 -1.35 22.85
C ALA A 137 -27.43 -0.09 22.40
N ASN A 138 -26.86 1.09 22.59
CA ASN A 138 -27.53 2.35 22.28
C ASN A 138 -27.65 2.54 20.76
N THR A 139 -28.86 2.75 20.23
CA THR A 139 -29.10 2.98 18.79
C THR A 139 -29.24 4.47 18.44
N GLY A 140 -28.93 5.37 19.36
CA GLY A 140 -29.05 6.83 19.19
C GLY A 140 -27.74 7.53 18.88
N CYS A 141 -26.65 6.79 18.73
CA CYS A 141 -25.30 7.30 18.46
C CYS A 141 -24.55 6.37 17.51
N SER A 142 -23.43 6.87 16.98
CA SER A 142 -22.48 6.11 16.15
C SER A 142 -21.28 5.69 16.98
N ALA A 143 -20.08 6.16 16.69
CA ALA A 143 -18.91 5.90 17.50
C ALA A 143 -18.17 7.19 17.86
N ARG A 144 -17.25 7.10 18.81
CA ARG A 144 -16.35 8.19 19.19
C ARG A 144 -15.07 7.66 19.80
N SER A 145 -13.96 8.04 19.19
CA SER A 145 -12.61 7.83 19.69
C SER A 145 -12.10 9.03 20.49
N LYS A 146 -10.93 8.90 21.09
CA LYS A 146 -10.15 9.97 21.68
C LYS A 146 -8.84 10.14 20.92
N PHE A 147 -8.40 11.38 20.74
CA PHE A 147 -7.12 11.70 20.12
C PHE A 147 -5.94 11.44 21.06
N PRO A 148 -4.72 11.26 20.53
CA PRO A 148 -3.51 11.21 21.35
C PRO A 148 -3.39 12.42 22.29
N PRO A 149 -2.82 12.26 23.49
CA PRO A 149 -2.14 11.06 23.98
C PRO A 149 -3.05 10.01 24.65
N ASP A 150 -4.36 10.27 24.77
CA ASP A 150 -5.31 9.37 25.43
C ASP A 150 -6.09 8.52 24.40
N ASN A 151 -5.43 8.10 23.33
CA ASN A 151 -6.00 7.39 22.17
C ASN A 151 -6.21 5.88 22.38
N ASP A 152 -6.45 5.47 23.61
CA ASP A 152 -6.55 4.06 24.04
C ASP A 152 -7.99 3.58 24.18
N ILE A 153 -9.00 4.39 23.82
CA ILE A 153 -10.42 4.05 23.90
C ILE A 153 -11.26 4.52 22.70
N ILE A 154 -12.20 3.67 22.30
CA ILE A 154 -13.31 3.98 21.39
C ILE A 154 -14.62 3.48 22.02
N ILE A 155 -15.68 4.30 22.01
CA ILE A 155 -17.05 3.83 22.26
C ILE A 155 -17.76 3.64 20.91
N VAL A 156 -18.42 2.50 20.76
CA VAL A 156 -19.19 2.14 19.56
C VAL A 156 -20.63 1.84 19.98
N CYS A 157 -21.56 2.64 19.49
CA CYS A 157 -22.99 2.41 19.60
C CYS A 157 -23.49 1.56 18.41
N GLN A 158 -24.80 1.41 18.27
CA GLN A 158 -25.43 0.49 17.32
C GLN A 158 -25.87 1.11 15.98
N SER A 159 -25.61 2.40 15.72
CA SER A 159 -25.90 3.05 14.44
C SER A 159 -24.61 3.42 13.73
N ILE A 160 -23.99 2.44 13.08
CA ILE A 160 -22.66 2.56 12.50
C ILE A 160 -22.63 2.06 11.05
N PHE A 161 -21.73 2.64 10.27
CA PHE A 161 -21.36 2.15 8.94
C PHE A 161 -20.30 1.04 9.02
N ASP A 162 -20.09 0.33 7.92
CA ASP A 162 -19.06 -0.72 7.79
C ASP A 162 -17.61 -0.20 7.94
N THR A 163 -17.42 1.11 7.83
CA THR A 163 -16.12 1.80 7.94
C THR A 163 -15.89 2.48 9.29
N THR A 164 -16.90 2.47 10.18
CA THR A 164 -16.88 3.29 11.40
C THR A 164 -15.72 2.93 12.31
N VAL A 165 -15.46 1.64 12.55
CA VAL A 165 -14.33 1.24 13.40
C VAL A 165 -13.00 1.72 12.83
N ALA A 166 -12.80 1.61 11.51
CA ALA A 166 -11.58 2.08 10.86
C ALA A 166 -11.44 3.61 10.93
N HIS A 167 -12.55 4.34 10.84
CA HIS A 167 -12.62 5.79 11.00
C HIS A 167 -12.18 6.22 12.41
N GLU A 168 -12.74 5.59 13.46
CA GLU A 168 -12.39 5.87 14.85
C GLU A 168 -10.94 5.47 15.20
N VAL A 169 -10.43 4.38 14.61
CA VAL A 169 -9.01 4.03 14.69
C VAL A 169 -8.16 5.11 14.00
N GLY A 170 -8.65 5.74 12.93
CA GLY A 170 -8.04 6.91 12.32
C GLY A 170 -7.81 8.06 13.31
N HIS A 171 -8.82 8.45 14.09
CA HIS A 171 -8.68 9.43 15.16
C HIS A 171 -7.67 9.01 16.23
N SER A 172 -7.69 7.72 16.60
CA SER A 172 -6.70 7.15 17.52
C SER A 172 -5.28 7.25 16.97
N LEU A 173 -5.13 7.28 15.64
CA LEU A 173 -3.88 7.47 14.91
C LEU A 173 -3.65 8.93 14.48
N ASN A 174 -4.29 9.89 15.15
CA ASN A 174 -4.14 11.33 14.93
C ASN A 174 -4.60 11.85 13.55
N LEU A 175 -5.61 11.21 12.97
CA LEU A 175 -6.29 11.72 11.77
C LEU A 175 -7.51 12.55 12.16
N TYR A 176 -7.64 13.73 11.55
CA TYR A 176 -8.81 14.59 11.72
C TYR A 176 -9.85 14.30 10.65
N HIS A 177 -11.07 14.79 10.88
CA HIS A 177 -12.07 14.84 9.81
C HIS A 177 -11.58 15.72 8.67
N THR A 178 -11.93 15.40 7.43
CA THR A 178 -11.54 16.24 6.27
C THR A 178 -12.06 17.68 6.37
N HIS A 179 -13.21 17.85 7.03
CA HIS A 179 -13.89 19.13 7.27
C HIS A 179 -13.56 19.74 8.64
N GLU A 180 -12.52 19.25 9.31
CA GLU A 180 -12.11 19.78 10.62
C GLU A 180 -11.77 21.28 10.50
N THR A 181 -12.11 22.05 11.53
CA THR A 181 -11.81 23.50 11.55
C THR A 181 -10.81 23.90 12.63
N GLY A 182 -10.44 22.94 13.49
CA GLY A 182 -9.54 23.14 14.63
C GLY A 182 -8.06 22.89 14.35
N GLY A 183 -7.68 22.40 13.18
CA GLY A 183 -6.29 22.17 12.81
C GLY A 183 -5.48 23.47 12.73
N SER A 184 -4.15 23.36 12.83
CA SER A 184 -3.24 24.51 12.71
C SER A 184 -3.31 25.23 11.35
N ASP A 185 -3.81 24.56 10.32
CA ASP A 185 -4.11 25.12 9.00
C ASP A 185 -5.58 25.54 8.82
N GLY A 186 -6.39 25.45 9.88
CA GLY A 186 -7.84 25.64 9.83
C GLY A 186 -8.58 24.48 9.14
N GLY A 187 -7.91 23.33 8.98
CA GLY A 187 -8.38 22.13 8.29
C GLY A 187 -8.07 20.84 9.07
N ASP A 188 -7.86 19.76 8.31
CA ASP A 188 -7.46 18.43 8.81
C ASP A 188 -5.93 18.25 8.95
N GLU A 189 -5.19 19.35 8.88
CA GLU A 189 -3.72 19.40 8.86
C GLU A 189 -3.08 18.59 7.72
N CYS A 190 -3.82 18.39 6.62
CA CYS A 190 -3.33 17.74 5.43
C CYS A 190 -3.52 18.56 4.15
N PRO A 191 -2.45 19.08 3.53
CA PRO A 191 -2.55 19.98 2.39
C PRO A 191 -3.03 19.31 1.09
N ASP A 192 -3.18 17.99 1.08
CA ASP A 192 -3.64 17.20 -0.07
C ASP A 192 -5.12 16.80 0.02
N THR A 193 -5.86 17.29 1.01
CA THR A 193 -7.33 17.27 1.08
C THR A 193 -7.87 18.65 0.73
N LEU A 194 -8.99 18.69 0.00
CA LEU A 194 -9.68 19.95 -0.29
C LEU A 194 -10.50 20.38 0.93
N PRO A 195 -10.62 21.69 1.21
CA PRO A 195 -11.56 22.17 2.21
C PRO A 195 -12.98 21.74 1.87
N ASP A 196 -13.66 21.15 2.85
CA ASP A 196 -15.07 20.77 2.78
C ASP A 196 -15.82 21.11 4.06
N ASP A 197 -17.12 20.84 4.03
CA ASP A 197 -18.05 20.95 5.15
C ASP A 197 -18.90 19.68 5.12
N PRO A 198 -19.27 19.10 6.28
CA PRO A 198 -19.94 17.80 6.33
C PRO A 198 -21.30 17.76 5.61
N ASP A 199 -21.95 18.91 5.40
CA ASP A 199 -23.25 19.01 4.72
C ASP A 199 -23.13 19.32 3.22
N TRP A 200 -21.91 19.48 2.70
CA TRP A 200 -21.70 19.75 1.28
C TRP A 200 -21.91 18.53 0.41
N THR A 201 -22.51 18.75 -0.76
CA THR A 201 -22.51 17.80 -1.87
C THR A 201 -21.18 17.82 -2.62
N ARG A 202 -20.91 16.79 -3.45
CA ARG A 202 -19.75 16.79 -4.36
C ARG A 202 -19.66 18.02 -5.24
N ASP A 203 -20.80 18.53 -5.71
CA ASP A 203 -20.85 19.75 -6.52
C ASP A 203 -20.49 21.00 -5.71
N GLN A 204 -20.83 21.06 -4.43
CA GLN A 204 -20.42 22.15 -3.54
C GLN A 204 -18.92 22.11 -3.26
N ILE A 205 -18.35 20.93 -2.96
CA ILE A 205 -16.89 20.76 -2.82
C ILE A 205 -16.19 21.20 -4.11
N SER A 206 -16.68 20.73 -5.26
CA SER A 206 -16.15 21.07 -6.59
C SER A 206 -16.23 22.57 -6.89
N THR A 207 -17.37 23.20 -6.58
CA THR A 207 -17.61 24.61 -6.85
C THR A 207 -16.77 25.48 -5.93
N ASN A 208 -16.62 25.11 -4.66
CA ASN A 208 -15.76 25.81 -3.71
C ASN A 208 -14.29 25.77 -4.14
N ALA A 209 -13.78 24.59 -4.52
CA ALA A 209 -12.37 24.42 -4.88
C ALA A 209 -12.01 24.96 -6.28
N TYR A 210 -12.93 24.86 -7.26
CA TYR A 210 -12.61 25.06 -8.68
C TYR A 210 -13.58 25.99 -9.44
N GLY A 211 -14.63 26.49 -8.80
CA GLY A 211 -15.65 27.33 -9.45
C GLY A 211 -16.49 26.60 -10.52
N LYS A 212 -16.55 25.27 -10.47
CA LYS A 212 -17.27 24.41 -11.43
C LYS A 212 -17.96 23.26 -10.72
N VAL A 213 -19.09 22.80 -11.25
CA VAL A 213 -19.74 21.57 -10.80
C VAL A 213 -18.89 20.33 -11.16
N TYR A 214 -19.06 19.24 -10.43
CA TYR A 214 -18.23 18.04 -10.52
C TYR A 214 -18.15 17.48 -11.94
N ALA A 215 -19.28 17.48 -12.67
CA ALA A 215 -19.34 16.97 -14.04
C ALA A 215 -18.40 17.71 -15.03
N GLN A 216 -18.05 18.97 -14.74
CA GLN A 216 -17.22 19.83 -15.58
C GLN A 216 -15.72 19.80 -15.22
N LEU A 217 -15.37 19.09 -14.15
CA LEU A 217 -13.99 18.94 -13.70
C LEU A 217 -13.19 18.00 -14.60
N THR A 218 -11.88 18.26 -14.70
CA THR A 218 -10.92 17.30 -15.27
C THR A 218 -10.78 16.08 -14.35
N ASP A 219 -10.25 14.97 -14.87
CA ASP A 219 -10.10 13.74 -14.07
C ASP A 219 -9.24 13.95 -12.81
N ALA A 220 -8.18 14.76 -12.90
CA ALA A 220 -7.35 15.10 -11.75
C ALA A 220 -8.12 15.91 -10.68
N GLN A 221 -8.97 16.86 -11.11
CA GLN A 221 -9.80 17.63 -10.20
C GLN A 221 -10.90 16.78 -9.57
N LYS A 222 -11.52 15.87 -10.34
CA LYS A 222 -12.49 14.90 -9.82
C LYS A 222 -11.87 14.01 -8.77
N TYR A 223 -10.66 13.51 -9.02
CA TYR A 223 -9.91 12.72 -8.04
C TYR A 223 -9.71 13.47 -6.71
N ASN A 224 -9.36 14.76 -6.74
CA ASN A 224 -9.21 15.56 -5.51
C ASN A 224 -10.54 15.74 -4.77
N VAL A 225 -11.65 15.92 -5.48
CA VAL A 225 -12.98 15.96 -4.85
C VAL A 225 -13.36 14.60 -4.27
N ASP A 226 -13.11 13.53 -5.00
CA ASP A 226 -13.40 12.16 -4.57
C ASP A 226 -12.53 11.74 -3.38
N MET A 227 -11.28 12.25 -3.29
CA MET A 227 -10.37 12.05 -2.16
C MET A 227 -10.98 12.52 -0.85
N VAL A 228 -11.74 13.62 -0.87
CA VAL A 228 -12.44 14.16 0.30
C VAL A 228 -13.80 13.48 0.47
N TRP A 229 -14.56 13.33 -0.62
CA TRP A 229 -15.89 12.71 -0.56
C TRP A 229 -15.88 11.26 -0.06
N SER A 230 -14.91 10.46 -0.54
CA SER A 230 -14.79 9.04 -0.21
C SER A 230 -13.66 8.77 0.80
N ASN A 231 -13.14 9.82 1.45
CA ASN A 231 -12.13 9.70 2.48
C ASN A 231 -12.64 8.87 3.66
N LEU A 232 -11.79 8.05 4.26
CA LEU A 232 -12.08 7.35 5.50
C LEU A 232 -12.50 8.33 6.61
N MET A 233 -11.89 9.51 6.65
CA MET A 233 -12.14 10.55 7.64
C MET A 233 -13.24 11.56 7.25
N SER A 234 -14.00 11.28 6.20
CA SER A 234 -15.07 12.16 5.74
C SER A 234 -16.44 11.72 6.24
N TYR A 235 -17.40 12.63 6.35
CA TYR A 235 -18.79 12.30 6.69
C TYR A 235 -19.71 12.07 5.49
N HIS A 236 -19.25 12.42 4.28
CA HIS A 236 -20.07 12.44 3.07
C HIS A 236 -20.62 11.09 2.63
N ASN A 237 -19.80 10.03 2.69
CA ASN A 237 -20.09 8.78 1.99
C ASN A 237 -19.97 7.54 2.88
N GLY A 238 -20.57 7.58 4.09
CA GLY A 238 -20.67 6.50 5.10
C GLY A 238 -20.05 5.14 4.73
N ASP A 239 -20.81 4.27 4.05
CA ASP A 239 -20.39 2.89 3.69
C ASP A 239 -19.40 2.81 2.51
N GLN A 240 -19.28 3.87 1.74
CA GLN A 240 -18.45 3.94 0.54
C GLN A 240 -17.21 4.81 0.79
N ARG A 241 -16.72 4.86 2.03
CA ARG A 241 -15.40 5.41 2.32
C ARG A 241 -14.34 4.36 1.98
N TRP A 242 -13.35 4.74 1.18
CA TRP A 242 -12.30 3.82 0.74
C TRP A 242 -10.97 4.52 0.47
N MET A 243 -10.86 5.82 0.75
CA MET A 243 -9.71 6.65 0.43
C MET A 243 -8.98 7.16 1.68
N LEU A 244 -7.67 7.32 1.59
CA LEU A 244 -6.85 8.11 2.51
C LEU A 244 -5.86 8.91 1.68
N SER A 245 -5.60 10.15 2.08
CA SER A 245 -4.61 10.98 1.41
C SER A 245 -3.18 10.55 1.76
N SER A 246 -2.19 11.04 1.00
CA SER A 246 -0.79 10.77 1.31
C SER A 246 -0.41 11.40 2.65
N CYS A 247 -0.79 12.65 2.89
CA CYS A 247 -0.52 13.29 4.18
C CYS A 247 -1.15 12.53 5.35
N GLN A 248 -2.42 12.10 5.23
CA GLN A 248 -3.08 11.33 6.30
C GLN A 248 -2.33 10.02 6.58
N MET A 249 -1.81 9.37 5.53
CA MET A 249 -0.93 8.21 5.71
C MET A 249 0.40 8.55 6.42
N ASP A 250 0.98 9.74 6.24
CA ASP A 250 2.15 10.19 7.01
C ASP A 250 1.81 10.44 8.49
N ARG A 251 0.69 11.11 8.75
CA ARG A 251 0.23 11.40 10.11
C ARG A 251 0.02 10.12 10.91
N LYS A 252 -0.69 9.15 10.36
CA LYS A 252 -0.90 7.87 11.06
C LYS A 252 0.39 7.08 11.26
N SER A 253 1.32 7.07 10.29
CA SER A 253 2.64 6.43 10.47
C SER A 253 3.44 7.13 11.58
N THR A 254 3.35 8.45 11.66
CA THR A 254 3.97 9.26 12.74
C THR A 254 3.43 8.84 14.10
N GLN A 255 2.10 8.83 14.24
CA GLN A 255 1.47 8.47 15.50
C GLN A 255 1.74 7.01 15.87
N ALA A 256 1.57 6.07 14.93
CA ALA A 256 1.85 4.65 15.15
C ALA A 256 3.32 4.42 15.55
N SER A 257 4.26 5.16 14.95
CA SER A 257 5.69 5.08 15.33
C SER A 257 5.95 5.63 16.73
N SER A 258 5.20 6.65 17.18
CA SER A 258 5.27 7.16 18.56
C SER A 258 4.71 6.14 19.55
N ASP A 259 3.59 5.52 19.20
CA ASP A 259 2.83 4.60 20.07
C ASP A 259 3.26 3.13 19.95
N GLN A 260 4.28 2.84 19.15
CA GLN A 260 4.70 1.49 18.77
C GLN A 260 4.98 0.53 19.94
N THR A 261 5.25 1.04 21.14
CA THR A 261 5.54 0.22 22.32
C THR A 261 4.30 -0.42 22.92
N TRP A 262 3.15 0.24 22.82
CA TRP A 262 1.89 -0.24 23.40
C TRP A 262 0.90 -0.64 22.32
N LEU A 263 0.83 0.10 21.20
CA LEU A 263 -0.22 -0.06 20.19
C LEU A 263 0.04 -1.17 19.17
N LEU A 264 1.31 -1.46 18.85
CA LEU A 264 1.68 -2.32 17.73
C LEU A 264 2.16 -3.69 18.20
N THR A 265 1.75 -4.75 17.50
CA THR A 265 2.21 -6.13 17.79
C THR A 265 3.68 -6.32 17.44
N LYS A 266 4.12 -5.66 16.36
CA LYS A 266 5.52 -5.62 15.93
C LYS A 266 5.95 -4.19 15.75
N ARG A 267 7.18 -3.88 16.10
CA ARG A 267 7.74 -2.52 15.95
C ARG A 267 8.21 -2.30 14.52
N PRO A 268 7.74 -1.26 13.83
CA PRO A 268 8.25 -0.93 12.50
C PRO A 268 9.67 -0.36 12.59
N VAL A 269 10.43 -0.54 11.51
CA VAL A 269 11.69 0.13 11.22
C VAL A 269 11.56 0.71 9.83
N TYR A 270 11.46 2.03 9.74
CA TYR A 270 11.22 2.71 8.47
C TYR A 270 12.52 2.89 7.70
N VAL A 271 12.46 2.69 6.39
CA VAL A 271 13.53 2.98 5.44
C VAL A 271 12.98 3.89 4.33
N ASP A 272 13.67 5.00 4.12
CA ASP A 272 13.35 6.00 3.10
C ASP A 272 14.68 6.46 2.45
N PRO A 273 14.90 6.16 1.16
CA PRO A 273 16.14 6.52 0.44
C PRO A 273 16.38 8.03 0.32
N ASP A 274 15.32 8.83 0.42
CA ASP A 274 15.36 10.29 0.30
C ASP A 274 15.63 10.97 1.65
N ASN A 275 15.64 10.23 2.77
CA ASN A 275 15.97 10.80 4.06
C ASN A 275 17.44 11.27 4.12
N ALA A 276 17.62 12.57 4.31
CA ALA A 276 18.90 13.23 4.52
C ALA A 276 19.19 13.59 5.99
N GLY A 277 18.23 13.37 6.89
CA GLY A 277 18.29 13.78 8.29
C GLY A 277 18.91 12.74 9.24
N SER A 278 18.67 12.93 10.54
CA SER A 278 18.97 11.94 11.56
C SER A 278 18.20 10.64 11.31
N GLN A 279 18.82 9.50 11.65
CA GLN A 279 18.28 8.17 11.40
C GLN A 279 18.22 7.39 12.72
N ASN A 280 17.03 6.97 13.12
CA ASN A 280 16.83 6.06 14.25
C ASN A 280 15.80 4.95 13.94
N GLY A 281 15.23 4.95 12.73
CA GLY A 281 14.26 3.96 12.25
C GLY A 281 12.81 4.26 12.62
N THR A 282 12.51 5.36 13.32
CA THR A 282 11.13 5.85 13.47
C THR A 282 10.64 6.47 12.17
N PHE A 283 9.32 6.66 12.04
CA PHE A 283 8.77 7.26 10.83
C PHE A 283 9.31 8.68 10.54
N PRO A 284 9.44 9.61 11.51
CA PRO A 284 10.06 10.92 11.27
C PRO A 284 11.57 10.89 10.98
N HIS A 285 12.25 9.79 11.32
CA HIS A 285 13.70 9.64 11.24
C HIS A 285 14.08 8.25 10.67
N PRO A 286 13.61 7.91 9.46
CA PRO A 286 13.79 6.59 8.88
C PRO A 286 15.26 6.34 8.56
N TYR A 287 15.68 5.10 8.43
CA TYR A 287 17.01 4.82 7.89
C TYR A 287 17.05 5.11 6.39
N ARG A 288 18.19 5.60 5.88
CA ARG A 288 18.33 5.88 4.45
C ARG A 288 18.40 4.61 3.60
N THR A 289 18.93 3.52 4.16
CA THR A 289 19.09 2.25 3.46
C THR A 289 18.74 1.09 4.38
N ILE A 290 18.39 -0.05 3.78
CA ILE A 290 18.19 -1.30 4.51
C ILE A 290 19.48 -1.70 5.25
N GLN A 291 20.65 -1.49 4.62
CA GLN A 291 21.95 -1.75 5.26
C GLN A 291 22.17 -0.91 6.52
N ASN A 292 21.75 0.36 6.53
CA ASN A 292 21.84 1.20 7.73
C ASN A 292 20.97 0.64 8.87
N ALA A 293 19.75 0.17 8.55
CA ALA A 293 18.88 -0.47 9.52
C ALA A 293 19.47 -1.76 10.10
N ILE A 294 20.14 -2.58 9.27
CA ILE A 294 20.87 -3.78 9.70
C ILE A 294 22.05 -3.40 10.61
N ASN A 295 22.87 -2.44 10.18
CA ASN A 295 24.07 -2.00 10.92
C ASN A 295 23.71 -1.44 12.31
N ALA A 296 22.54 -0.80 12.43
CA ALA A 296 22.02 -0.32 13.70
C ALA A 296 21.48 -1.43 14.62
N GLY A 297 21.44 -2.69 14.15
CA GLY A 297 20.85 -3.81 14.88
C GLY A 297 19.33 -3.68 15.07
N ALA A 298 18.67 -2.86 14.25
CA ALA A 298 17.28 -2.46 14.47
C ALA A 298 16.27 -3.57 14.11
N LEU A 299 16.64 -4.58 13.32
CA LEU A 299 15.66 -5.49 12.68
C LEU A 299 15.20 -6.68 13.53
N ASN A 300 15.85 -6.97 14.66
CA ASN A 300 15.53 -8.16 15.44
C ASN A 300 14.09 -8.11 15.99
N ASN A 301 13.24 -9.06 15.56
CA ASN A 301 11.80 -9.14 15.86
C ASN A 301 11.01 -7.88 15.47
N ARG A 302 11.42 -7.23 14.37
CA ARG A 302 10.77 -6.01 13.86
C ARG A 302 10.23 -6.21 12.44
N VAL A 303 9.44 -5.25 11.99
CA VAL A 303 8.97 -5.18 10.60
C VAL A 303 9.75 -4.10 9.89
N LEU A 304 10.42 -4.45 8.80
CA LEU A 304 11.07 -3.49 7.92
C LEU A 304 10.00 -2.85 7.03
N VAL A 305 9.78 -1.55 7.19
CA VAL A 305 8.82 -0.78 6.40
C VAL A 305 9.58 0.02 5.37
N LEU A 306 9.36 -0.29 4.09
CA LEU A 306 10.02 0.37 2.97
C LEU A 306 9.10 1.44 2.40
N ASP A 307 9.56 2.69 2.33
CA ASP A 307 8.84 3.72 1.58
C ASP A 307 8.76 3.37 0.08
N GLN A 308 7.87 4.04 -0.65
CA GLN A 308 7.68 3.77 -2.07
C GLN A 308 9.00 3.95 -2.85
N GLY A 309 9.25 3.06 -3.82
CA GLY A 309 10.37 3.21 -4.76
C GLY A 309 11.37 2.06 -4.74
N THR A 310 12.63 2.36 -5.03
CA THR A 310 13.72 1.37 -5.15
C THR A 310 14.71 1.52 -4.00
N HIS A 311 14.98 0.40 -3.34
CA HIS A 311 15.90 0.27 -2.23
C HIS A 311 17.07 -0.62 -2.64
N ASP A 312 18.28 -0.21 -2.24
CA ASP A 312 19.46 -1.05 -2.46
C ASP A 312 19.38 -2.31 -1.58
N ASN A 313 19.74 -3.45 -2.16
CA ASN A 313 19.85 -4.71 -1.42
C ASN A 313 20.98 -4.56 -0.40
N PRO A 314 20.75 -4.90 0.88
CA PRO A 314 21.83 -4.91 1.84
C PRO A 314 22.93 -5.90 1.44
N THR A 315 24.18 -5.48 1.65
CA THR A 315 25.36 -6.37 1.53
C THR A 315 25.42 -7.42 2.63
N SER A 316 24.80 -7.14 3.78
CA SER A 316 24.67 -8.06 4.90
C SER A 316 23.37 -8.85 4.82
N VAL A 317 23.45 -10.14 5.12
CA VAL A 317 22.26 -10.99 5.22
C VAL A 317 21.41 -10.53 6.40
N VAL A 318 20.10 -10.39 6.18
CA VAL A 318 19.14 -10.24 7.28
C VAL A 318 19.04 -11.60 7.99
N THR A 319 19.75 -11.76 9.10
CA THR A 319 19.83 -13.04 9.82
C THR A 319 18.69 -13.28 10.81
N THR A 320 17.69 -12.40 10.83
CA THR A 320 16.54 -12.47 11.75
C THR A 320 15.25 -12.58 10.96
N ALA A 321 14.22 -13.20 11.55
CA ALA A 321 12.89 -13.24 10.97
C ALA A 321 12.30 -11.81 10.94
N THR A 322 12.51 -11.11 9.83
CA THR A 322 12.04 -9.75 9.59
C THR A 322 11.02 -9.78 8.47
N ASP A 323 9.79 -9.34 8.75
CA ASP A 323 8.82 -9.10 7.69
C ASP A 323 9.21 -7.82 6.95
N VAL A 324 9.06 -7.82 5.63
CA VAL A 324 9.30 -6.64 4.81
C VAL A 324 7.97 -6.22 4.20
N VAL A 325 7.54 -4.99 4.46
CA VAL A 325 6.27 -4.47 3.97
C VAL A 325 6.50 -3.11 3.30
N PRO A 326 5.85 -2.84 2.15
CA PRO A 326 5.93 -1.54 1.53
C PRO A 326 4.99 -0.55 2.23
N ARG A 327 5.23 0.73 1.97
CA ARG A 327 4.44 1.86 2.45
C ARG A 327 4.08 2.77 1.29
N LYS A 328 2.81 3.15 1.18
CA LYS A 328 2.26 4.13 0.21
C LYS A 328 2.48 3.82 -1.27
N GLY A 329 2.85 2.60 -1.61
CA GLY A 329 2.96 2.15 -2.99
C GLY A 329 3.83 0.92 -3.08
N PRO A 330 4.22 0.51 -4.29
CA PRO A 330 5.21 -0.55 -4.47
C PRO A 330 6.59 -0.12 -3.96
N ALA A 331 7.26 -1.04 -3.25
CA ALA A 331 8.67 -0.92 -2.91
C ALA A 331 9.43 -2.11 -3.49
N THR A 332 10.62 -1.87 -4.03
CA THR A 332 11.48 -2.91 -4.65
C THR A 332 12.84 -2.92 -4.00
N VAL A 333 13.39 -4.10 -3.71
CA VAL A 333 14.76 -4.29 -3.20
C VAL A 333 15.62 -4.90 -4.31
N ARG A 334 16.77 -4.29 -4.64
CA ARG A 334 17.61 -4.73 -5.78
C ARG A 334 19.10 -4.68 -5.45
N ASP A 335 19.87 -5.68 -5.90
CA ASP A 335 21.33 -5.84 -5.67
C ASP A 335 22.17 -4.60 -5.99
N TYR A 336 21.64 -3.76 -6.87
CA TYR A 336 22.17 -2.49 -7.25
C TYR A 336 20.98 -1.62 -7.67
N LYS A 337 21.07 -0.31 -7.44
CA LYS A 337 20.32 0.64 -8.28
C LYS A 337 20.75 0.38 -9.72
N VAL A 338 19.94 -0.42 -10.41
CA VAL A 338 20.01 -0.54 -11.85
C VAL A 338 20.03 0.90 -12.37
N PRO A 339 20.94 1.29 -13.26
CA PRO A 339 21.01 2.67 -13.72
C PRO A 339 19.68 3.20 -14.33
N TYR A 340 18.68 2.32 -14.50
CA TYR A 340 17.38 2.53 -15.10
C TYR A 340 16.36 1.51 -14.53
N ASP A 341 15.10 1.89 -14.42
CA ASP A 341 13.98 0.99 -14.09
C ASP A 341 12.97 1.03 -15.23
N LEU A 342 12.60 -0.14 -15.77
CA LEU A 342 11.61 -0.22 -16.84
C LEU A 342 10.24 0.22 -16.26
N PRO A 343 9.55 1.21 -16.85
CA PRO A 343 8.36 1.81 -16.26
C PRO A 343 7.09 0.92 -16.28
N SER A 344 7.22 -0.37 -16.59
CA SER A 344 6.14 -1.35 -16.67
C SER A 344 6.69 -2.75 -16.40
N ASN A 345 5.91 -3.62 -15.74
CA ASN A 345 6.20 -5.05 -15.52
C ASN A 345 6.24 -5.82 -16.86
N LEU A 346 7.16 -5.49 -17.76
CA LEU A 346 7.22 -6.07 -19.10
C LEU A 346 7.62 -7.55 -19.06
N GLU A 347 8.22 -8.00 -17.96
CA GLU A 347 8.40 -9.41 -17.63
C GLU A 347 7.09 -10.16 -17.37
N GLU A 348 5.98 -9.46 -17.17
CA GLU A 348 4.63 -10.03 -17.04
C GLU A 348 3.80 -9.87 -18.32
N SER A 349 4.40 -9.36 -19.41
CA SER A 349 3.71 -9.15 -20.69
C SER A 349 2.91 -10.41 -21.11
N PRO A 350 1.64 -10.25 -21.56
CA PRO A 350 0.85 -11.35 -22.10
C PRO A 350 1.45 -11.87 -23.41
N ASN A 351 2.24 -11.05 -24.12
CA ASN A 351 3.02 -11.49 -25.27
C ASN A 351 4.29 -12.21 -24.79
N PRO A 352 4.42 -13.54 -25.03
CA PRO A 352 5.57 -14.31 -24.55
C PRO A 352 6.89 -13.88 -25.21
N ASN A 353 6.87 -13.32 -26.43
CA ASN A 353 8.09 -12.86 -27.09
C ASN A 353 8.64 -11.60 -26.43
N VAL A 354 7.76 -10.65 -26.09
CA VAL A 354 8.13 -9.45 -25.32
C VAL A 354 8.67 -9.87 -23.96
N ARG A 355 7.92 -10.68 -23.20
CA ARG A 355 8.35 -11.18 -21.89
C ARG A 355 9.72 -11.84 -21.93
N ASN A 356 9.92 -12.80 -22.84
CA ASN A 356 11.18 -13.53 -22.94
C ASN A 356 12.36 -12.62 -23.34
N ALA A 357 12.13 -11.68 -24.26
CA ALA A 357 13.15 -10.70 -24.64
C ALA A 357 13.51 -9.76 -23.47
N ILE A 358 12.52 -9.33 -22.69
CA ILE A 358 12.74 -8.48 -21.51
C ILE A 358 13.51 -9.23 -20.41
N ILE A 359 13.16 -10.49 -20.14
CA ILE A 359 13.93 -11.34 -19.20
C ILE A 359 15.39 -11.46 -19.64
N ARG A 360 15.64 -11.64 -20.95
CA ARG A 360 17.01 -11.68 -21.49
C ARG A 360 17.71 -10.32 -21.38
N ALA A 361 17.01 -9.22 -21.61
CA ALA A 361 17.56 -7.87 -21.42
C ALA A 361 17.97 -7.66 -19.95
N GLN A 362 17.13 -8.06 -18.98
CA GLN A 362 17.44 -7.99 -17.54
C GLN A 362 18.60 -8.91 -17.15
N LEU A 363 18.74 -10.09 -17.79
CA LEU A 363 19.90 -10.97 -17.58
C LEU A 363 21.19 -10.36 -18.13
N ALA A 364 21.15 -9.80 -19.35
CA ALA A 364 22.29 -9.12 -19.96
C ALA A 364 22.73 -7.92 -19.13
N ASP A 365 21.79 -7.15 -18.58
CA ASP A 365 22.10 -6.05 -17.69
C ASP A 365 22.83 -6.51 -16.42
N ARG A 366 22.33 -7.57 -15.77
CA ARG A 366 23.00 -8.16 -14.60
C ARG A 366 24.44 -8.58 -14.89
N GLN A 367 24.74 -8.93 -16.13
CA GLN A 367 26.08 -9.27 -16.61
C GLN A 367 26.90 -8.07 -17.09
N LYS A 368 26.33 -6.85 -17.02
CA LYS A 368 26.88 -5.60 -17.56
C LYS A 368 27.13 -5.65 -19.08
N ASP A 369 26.38 -6.49 -19.80
CA ASP A 369 26.42 -6.59 -21.26
C ASP A 369 25.45 -5.57 -21.89
N ILE A 370 25.93 -4.34 -22.06
CA ILE A 370 25.15 -3.22 -22.59
C ILE A 370 24.61 -3.53 -24.01
N LEU A 371 25.42 -4.15 -24.86
CA LEU A 371 25.01 -4.50 -26.22
C LEU A 371 23.94 -5.59 -26.19
N GLY A 372 24.08 -6.58 -25.31
CA GLY A 372 23.06 -7.60 -25.07
C GLY A 372 21.74 -7.01 -24.60
N VAL A 373 21.77 -5.99 -23.72
CA VAL A 373 20.56 -5.28 -23.28
C VAL A 373 19.85 -4.61 -24.45
N ILE A 374 20.57 -3.76 -25.21
CA ILE A 374 20.01 -3.05 -26.37
C ILE A 374 19.45 -4.04 -27.39
N THR A 375 20.22 -5.10 -27.71
CA THR A 375 19.79 -6.14 -28.66
C THR A 375 18.48 -6.80 -28.24
N ASN A 376 18.34 -7.15 -26.96
CA ASN A 376 17.13 -7.79 -26.47
C ASN A 376 15.94 -6.82 -26.36
N LEU A 377 16.17 -5.54 -26.04
CA LEU A 377 15.13 -4.51 -26.07
C LEU A 377 14.62 -4.25 -27.50
N LEU A 378 15.51 -4.20 -28.48
CA LEU A 378 15.15 -4.10 -29.90
C LEU A 378 14.32 -5.30 -30.37
N GLU A 379 14.63 -6.50 -29.87
CA GLU A 379 13.82 -7.67 -30.15
C GLU A 379 12.45 -7.58 -29.50
N ALA A 380 12.36 -7.13 -28.24
CA ALA A 380 11.08 -6.93 -27.55
C ALA A 380 10.18 -5.92 -28.29
N GLU A 381 10.76 -4.82 -28.77
CA GLU A 381 10.04 -3.75 -29.47
C GLU A 381 9.28 -4.24 -30.71
N LYS A 382 9.85 -5.20 -31.46
CA LYS A 382 9.23 -5.78 -32.67
C LYS A 382 7.90 -6.48 -32.37
N HIS A 383 7.73 -6.98 -31.15
CA HIS A 383 6.56 -7.77 -30.74
C HIS A 383 5.60 -6.98 -29.83
N ALA A 384 6.05 -5.86 -29.27
CA ALA A 384 5.27 -5.07 -28.33
C ALA A 384 4.26 -4.17 -29.05
N THR A 385 3.14 -3.88 -28.38
CA THR A 385 2.11 -2.96 -28.87
C THR A 385 1.64 -2.00 -27.79
N GLY A 386 0.98 -0.90 -28.17
CA GLY A 386 0.44 0.10 -27.25
C GLY A 386 1.47 0.56 -26.19
N ARG A 387 1.05 0.53 -24.93
CA ARG A 387 1.86 0.99 -23.78
C ARG A 387 3.16 0.21 -23.57
N GLU A 388 3.19 -1.09 -23.88
CA GLU A 388 4.42 -1.90 -23.73
C GLU A 388 5.50 -1.40 -24.71
N ARG A 389 5.08 -1.13 -25.95
CA ARG A 389 5.98 -0.60 -26.98
C ARG A 389 6.48 0.79 -26.62
N ASP A 390 5.60 1.64 -26.09
CA ASP A 390 5.97 2.99 -25.62
C ASP A 390 7.02 2.92 -24.50
N ALA A 391 6.84 2.01 -23.54
CA ALA A 391 7.81 1.79 -22.45
C ALA A 391 9.15 1.27 -22.97
N ILE A 392 9.16 0.29 -23.89
CA ILE A 392 10.39 -0.27 -24.48
C ILE A 392 11.14 0.79 -25.30
N ARG A 393 10.44 1.62 -26.06
CA ARG A 393 11.06 2.70 -26.85
C ARG A 393 11.65 3.78 -25.98
N LEU A 394 10.93 4.14 -24.90
CA LEU A 394 11.44 5.08 -23.91
C LEU A 394 12.73 4.54 -23.29
N GLU A 395 12.76 3.26 -22.95
CA GLU A 395 13.96 2.60 -22.43
C GLU A 395 15.11 2.63 -23.43
N LEU A 396 14.88 2.21 -24.69
CA LEU A 396 15.89 2.22 -25.75
C LEU A 396 16.50 3.62 -25.91
N ALA A 397 15.66 4.67 -25.96
CA ALA A 397 16.13 6.05 -26.06
C ALA A 397 17.04 6.45 -24.88
N GLN A 398 16.68 6.04 -23.66
CA GLN A 398 17.50 6.30 -22.47
C GLN A 398 18.83 5.54 -22.54
N ARG A 399 18.85 4.30 -23.05
CA ARG A 399 20.10 3.52 -23.16
C ARG A 399 21.09 4.10 -24.13
N TYR A 400 20.63 4.53 -25.29
CA TYR A 400 21.50 5.20 -26.24
C TYR A 400 22.05 6.50 -25.64
N ARG A 401 21.22 7.29 -24.94
CA ARG A 401 21.68 8.50 -24.26
C ARG A 401 22.77 8.21 -23.22
N ASP A 402 22.55 7.23 -22.36
CA ASP A 402 23.45 6.94 -21.24
C ASP A 402 24.81 6.39 -21.75
N ASN A 403 24.81 5.74 -22.91
CA ASN A 403 26.01 5.33 -23.65
C ASN A 403 26.61 6.44 -24.52
N GLN A 404 26.14 7.69 -24.38
CA GLN A 404 26.57 8.85 -25.17
C GLN A 404 26.36 8.71 -26.69
N GLN A 405 25.45 7.83 -27.09
CA GLN A 405 24.97 7.65 -28.47
C GLN A 405 23.77 8.56 -28.72
N PHE A 406 24.03 9.87 -28.70
CA PHE A 406 22.96 10.89 -28.69
C PHE A 406 22.14 10.94 -29.98
N GLU A 407 22.74 10.60 -31.13
CA GLU A 407 22.02 10.53 -32.41
C GLU A 407 20.97 9.41 -32.38
N GLU A 408 21.35 8.22 -31.94
CA GLU A 408 20.45 7.09 -31.80
C GLU A 408 19.38 7.33 -30.73
N ALA A 409 19.77 7.96 -29.61
CA ALA A 409 18.82 8.36 -28.56
C ALA A 409 17.74 9.30 -29.11
N ALA A 410 18.13 10.29 -29.92
CA ALA A 410 17.20 11.20 -30.56
C ALA A 410 16.21 10.44 -31.45
N VAL A 411 16.69 9.52 -32.30
CA VAL A 411 15.85 8.70 -33.19
C VAL A 411 14.78 7.94 -32.41
N TRP A 412 15.14 7.33 -31.28
CA TRP A 412 14.17 6.60 -30.46
C TRP A 412 13.18 7.50 -29.73
N PHE A 413 13.61 8.67 -29.24
CA PHE A 413 12.69 9.67 -28.70
C PHE A 413 11.71 10.20 -29.76
N GLU A 414 12.14 10.36 -31.02
CA GLU A 414 11.26 10.78 -32.13
C GLU A 414 10.23 9.70 -32.46
N LYS A 415 10.67 8.44 -32.60
CA LYS A 415 9.75 7.30 -32.77
C LYS A 415 8.69 7.25 -31.67
N LEU A 416 9.10 7.43 -30.42
CA LEU A 416 8.18 7.48 -29.29
C LEU A 416 7.25 8.71 -29.38
N ALA A 417 7.78 9.87 -29.74
CA ALA A 417 7.00 11.10 -29.87
C ALA A 417 5.90 11.02 -30.94
N ASP A 418 6.16 10.30 -32.03
CA ASP A 418 5.24 10.20 -33.15
C ASP A 418 4.16 9.13 -32.92
N GLU A 419 4.55 8.01 -32.30
CA GLU A 419 3.69 6.83 -32.20
C GLU A 419 3.05 6.62 -30.82
N ALA A 420 3.47 7.32 -29.76
CA ALA A 420 2.92 7.07 -28.42
C ALA A 420 1.43 7.39 -28.30
N ASP A 421 0.70 6.58 -27.54
CA ASP A 421 -0.75 6.76 -27.35
C ASP A 421 -1.06 7.97 -26.46
N GLN A 422 -0.15 8.31 -25.54
CA GLN A 422 -0.35 9.37 -24.55
C GLN A 422 0.15 10.74 -25.06
N PRO A 423 -0.71 11.76 -25.21
CA PRO A 423 -0.30 13.08 -25.70
C PRO A 423 0.82 13.74 -24.89
N GLY A 424 0.79 13.58 -23.55
CA GLY A 424 1.84 14.10 -22.68
C GLY A 424 3.19 13.40 -22.88
N LEU A 425 3.20 12.10 -23.18
CA LEU A 425 4.44 11.37 -23.50
C LEU A 425 4.98 11.81 -24.86
N LYS A 426 4.11 12.05 -25.85
CA LYS A 426 4.49 12.58 -27.17
C LYS A 426 5.24 13.90 -27.05
N SER A 427 4.65 14.86 -26.35
CA SER A 427 5.24 16.19 -26.17
C SER A 427 6.61 16.15 -25.48
N ARG A 428 6.71 15.41 -24.36
CA ARG A 428 7.98 15.27 -23.63
C ARG A 428 9.06 14.56 -24.45
N SER A 429 8.69 13.52 -25.19
CA SER A 429 9.65 12.77 -26.03
C SER A 429 10.17 13.63 -27.17
N ARG A 430 9.32 14.48 -27.77
CA ARG A 430 9.74 15.43 -28.80
C ARG A 430 10.75 16.45 -28.27
N GLN A 431 10.51 17.00 -27.08
CA GLN A 431 11.48 17.90 -26.43
C GLN A 431 12.81 17.19 -26.15
N LYS A 432 12.77 15.95 -25.64
CA LYS A 432 13.99 15.18 -25.41
C LYS A 432 14.75 14.87 -26.69
N ALA A 433 14.07 14.55 -27.78
CA ALA A 433 14.70 14.36 -29.09
C ALA A 433 15.48 15.60 -29.54
N THR A 434 14.90 16.80 -29.40
CA THR A 434 15.59 18.07 -29.71
C THR A 434 16.87 18.23 -28.87
N VAL A 435 16.79 18.01 -27.56
CA VAL A 435 17.95 18.12 -26.66
C VAL A 435 19.05 17.11 -27.04
N MET A 436 18.69 15.88 -27.41
CA MET A 436 19.67 14.87 -27.84
C MET A 436 20.36 15.26 -29.16
N LYS A 437 19.65 15.88 -30.11
CA LYS A 437 20.24 16.39 -31.36
C LYS A 437 21.23 17.52 -31.09
N GLU A 438 20.87 18.47 -30.23
CA GLU A 438 21.75 19.57 -29.82
C GLU A 438 23.03 19.05 -29.15
N GLU A 439 22.91 18.04 -28.28
CA GLU A 439 24.05 17.41 -27.62
C GLU A 439 24.95 16.65 -28.61
N ALA A 440 24.36 15.92 -29.56
CA ALA A 440 25.10 15.25 -30.64
C ALA A 440 25.92 16.24 -31.47
N GLU A 441 25.31 17.36 -31.89
CA GLU A 441 26.01 18.42 -32.64
C GLU A 441 27.13 19.07 -31.82
N ARG A 442 26.89 19.32 -30.53
CA ARG A 442 27.88 19.88 -29.61
C ARG A 442 29.11 18.96 -29.52
N ARG A 443 28.90 17.65 -29.40
CA ARG A 443 29.97 16.65 -29.36
C ARG A 443 30.72 16.56 -30.68
N LYS A 444 30.03 16.66 -31.82
CA LYS A 444 30.66 16.70 -33.13
C LYS A 444 31.60 17.90 -33.27
N LYS A 445 31.12 19.11 -32.93
CA LYS A 445 31.94 20.34 -32.93
C LYS A 445 33.15 20.25 -31.99
N GLN A 446 32.99 19.61 -30.82
CA GLN A 446 34.09 19.39 -29.88
C GLN A 446 35.18 18.45 -30.43
N LYS A 447 34.80 17.44 -31.22
CA LYS A 447 35.76 16.52 -31.86
C LYS A 447 36.48 17.14 -33.06
N GLU A 448 35.82 18.04 -33.78
CA GLU A 448 36.41 18.75 -34.94
C GLU A 448 37.39 19.86 -34.50
N LYS A 449 37.19 20.46 -33.32
CA LYS A 449 38.02 21.58 -32.85
C LYS A 449 39.53 21.26 -32.75
N PRO A 450 39.98 20.14 -32.15
CA PRO A 450 41.41 19.78 -32.13
C PRO A 450 41.99 19.53 -33.52
N GLU A 451 41.19 19.00 -34.45
CA GLU A 451 41.64 18.74 -35.82
C GLU A 451 41.86 20.05 -36.59
N ILE A 452 40.97 21.03 -36.41
CA ILE A 452 41.15 22.38 -36.96
C ILE A 452 42.38 23.06 -36.34
N GLU A 453 42.57 22.95 -35.03
CA GLU A 453 43.75 23.52 -34.34
C GLU A 453 45.05 22.85 -34.82
N ALA A 454 45.08 21.53 -35.00
CA ALA A 454 46.24 20.80 -35.52
C ALA A 454 46.56 21.15 -36.98
N ASN A 455 45.55 21.25 -37.84
CA ASN A 455 45.73 21.66 -39.23
C ASN A 455 46.24 23.11 -39.35
N ASN A 456 45.75 24.00 -38.49
CA ASN A 456 46.23 25.39 -38.44
C ASN A 456 47.69 25.50 -37.95
N GLN A 457 48.09 24.69 -36.95
CA GLN A 457 49.49 24.62 -36.52
C GLN A 457 50.41 24.12 -37.64
N LYS A 458 50.02 23.05 -38.33
CA LYS A 458 50.78 22.51 -39.46
C LYS A 458 50.91 23.52 -40.62
N ALA A 459 49.86 24.27 -40.92
CA ALA A 459 49.89 25.32 -41.93
C ALA A 459 50.82 26.50 -41.54
N GLN A 460 50.94 26.82 -40.25
CA GLN A 460 51.90 27.82 -39.76
C GLN A 460 53.35 27.33 -39.86
N GLU A 461 53.59 26.04 -39.64
CA GLU A 461 54.93 25.42 -39.80
C GLU A 461 55.37 25.34 -41.27
N GLU A 462 54.44 25.07 -42.20
CA GLU A 462 54.73 24.93 -43.64
C GLU A 462 54.76 26.28 -44.40
N GLY A 463 54.26 27.37 -43.81
CA GLY A 463 54.04 28.66 -44.47
C GLY A 463 55.07 29.76 -44.23
N ASN A 464 56.21 29.49 -43.58
CA ASN A 464 57.23 30.49 -43.30
C ASN A 464 58.53 30.21 -44.10
N PRO A 465 58.68 30.73 -45.33
CA PRO A 465 59.90 30.60 -46.13
C PRO A 465 61.10 31.37 -45.53
#